data_AF-A0A0D0AW41-F1
#
_entry.id   AF-A0A0D0AW41-F1
#
_cell.length_a   1.000
_cell.length_b   1.000
_cell.length_c   1.000
_cell.angle_alpha   90.00
_cell.angle_beta   90.00
_cell.angle_gamma   90.00
#
_symmetry.space_group_name_H-M   'P 1'
#
loop_
_entity.id
_entity.type
_entity.pdbx_description
1 polymer ?
#
loop_
_entity_poly.entity_id
_entity_poly.type
_entity_poly.pdbx_seq_one_letter_code
_entity_poly.pdbx_strand_id
1 'polypeptide(L)'
;MEEPLNRRRHSGIFDSEKRQPHSRCMENTRVALRESLKELLERREQTNVWLSGLAGVGKTSIAFTIAESMKKQEGPLLYTFFFS
;
A
#
# COMPACT_ATOMS: atom_id res chain seq x y z
N MET A 1 -12.32 -10.38 -35.11
CA MET A 1 -10.99 -10.42 -34.50
C MET A 1 -10.93 -9.21 -33.58
N GLU A 2 -11.32 -9.39 -32.32
CA GLU A 2 -11.44 -8.32 -31.33
C GLU A 2 -10.08 -8.16 -30.62
N GLU A 3 -9.48 -6.97 -30.73
CA GLU A 3 -8.29 -6.59 -29.98
C GLU A 3 -8.61 -6.40 -28.48
N PRO A 4 -7.75 -6.86 -27.55
CA PRO A 4 -8.05 -6.74 -26.14
C PRO A 4 -7.96 -5.28 -25.69
N LEU A 5 -9.08 -4.79 -25.15
CA LEU A 5 -9.27 -3.47 -24.57
C LEU A 5 -8.14 -3.12 -23.59
N ASN A 6 -7.26 -2.22 -24.04
CA ASN A 6 -6.21 -1.58 -23.26
C ASN A 6 -6.79 -0.97 -21.97
N ARG A 7 -6.63 -1.69 -20.85
CA ARG A 7 -7.07 -1.28 -19.51
C ARG A 7 -6.20 -0.11 -19.04
N ARG A 8 -6.60 1.12 -19.38
CA ARG A 8 -6.00 2.34 -18.81
C ARG A 8 -6.20 2.36 -17.29
N ARG A 9 -5.19 1.90 -16.55
CA ARG A 9 -5.13 2.06 -15.10
C ARG A 9 -4.71 3.49 -14.79
N HIS A 10 -5.66 4.30 -14.36
CA HIS A 10 -5.39 5.63 -13.84
C HIS A 10 -4.92 5.47 -12.38
N SER A 11 -3.64 5.18 -12.16
CA SER A 11 -3.03 5.33 -10.82
C SER A 11 -2.73 6.82 -10.62
N GLY A 12 -3.62 7.52 -9.92
CA GLY A 12 -3.41 8.88 -9.47
C GLY A 12 -2.47 8.90 -8.26
N ILE A 13 -1.17 8.70 -8.51
CA ILE A 13 -0.15 8.99 -7.52
C ILE A 13 -0.11 10.51 -7.40
N PHE A 14 -0.81 11.07 -6.41
CA PHE A 14 -0.61 12.48 -6.08
C PHE A 14 0.77 12.57 -5.43
N ASP A 15 1.71 13.06 -6.20
CA ASP A 15 3.12 12.91 -5.92
C ASP A 15 3.57 13.77 -4.73
N SER A 16 3.73 13.11 -3.59
CA SER A 16 4.33 13.67 -2.37
C SER A 16 5.87 13.49 -2.37
N GLU A 17 6.50 13.17 -3.53
CA GLU A 17 7.96 12.86 -3.67
C GLU A 17 8.90 13.87 -2.98
N LYS A 18 8.46 15.10 -2.72
CA LYS A 18 9.27 16.08 -2.00
C LYS A 18 9.47 15.78 -0.51
N ARG A 19 8.84 14.76 0.07
CA ARG A 19 9.05 14.37 1.48
C ARG A 19 9.78 13.04 1.54
N GLN A 20 10.80 12.98 2.40
CA GLN A 20 11.73 11.86 2.60
C GLN A 20 11.05 10.49 2.47
N PRO A 21 11.72 9.45 1.91
CA PRO A 21 11.11 8.14 1.79
C PRO A 21 10.65 7.68 3.16
N HIS A 22 9.34 7.52 3.34
CA HIS A 22 8.80 6.94 4.57
C HIS A 22 9.55 5.63 4.83
N SER A 23 9.99 5.43 6.06
CA SER A 23 10.77 4.25 6.40
C SER A 23 9.94 3.00 6.11
N ARG A 24 10.49 2.07 5.34
CA ARG A 24 9.88 0.75 5.15
C ARG A 24 10.02 -0.06 6.43
N CYS A 25 9.17 -1.07 6.60
CA CYS A 25 9.45 -2.13 7.56
C CYS A 25 10.80 -2.76 7.21
N MET A 26 11.63 -2.98 8.23
CA MET A 26 12.85 -3.77 8.08
C MET A 26 12.49 -5.21 7.69
N GLU A 27 13.44 -5.89 7.06
CA GLU A 27 13.27 -7.30 6.70
C GLU A 27 12.86 -8.13 7.92
N ASN A 28 11.95 -9.09 7.72
CA ASN A 28 11.42 -9.96 8.78
C ASN A 28 10.73 -9.26 9.97
N THR A 29 10.34 -7.97 9.85
CA THR A 29 9.54 -7.30 10.89
C THR A 29 8.05 -7.31 10.57
N ARG A 30 7.24 -7.48 11.61
CA ARG A 30 5.76 -7.42 11.55
C ARG A 30 5.16 -8.30 10.44
N VAL A 31 5.81 -9.44 10.16
CA VAL A 31 5.50 -10.29 9.00
C VAL A 31 4.05 -10.77 9.05
N ALA A 32 3.60 -11.34 10.16
CA ALA A 32 2.23 -11.84 10.30
C ALA A 32 1.19 -10.74 10.01
N LEU A 33 1.38 -9.54 10.57
CA LEU A 33 0.49 -8.41 10.31
C LEU A 33 0.50 -7.99 8.84
N ARG A 34 1.67 -7.95 8.20
CA ARG A 34 1.80 -7.58 6.79
C ARG A 34 1.11 -8.59 5.87
N GLU A 35 1.26 -9.88 6.14
CA GLU A 35 0.60 -10.93 5.35
C GLU A 35 -0.92 -10.90 5.52
N SER A 36 -1.43 -10.77 6.76
CA SER A 36 -2.87 -10.64 6.99
C SER A 36 -3.48 -9.42 6.28
N LEU A 37 -2.74 -8.29 6.22
CA LEU A 37 -3.19 -7.11 5.48
C LEU A 37 -3.21 -7.34 3.97
N LYS A 38 -2.21 -8.03 3.42
CA LYS A 38 -2.20 -8.36 1.98
C LYS A 38 -3.37 -9.27 1.62
N GLU A 39 -3.56 -10.35 2.37
CA GLU A 39 -4.68 -11.28 2.16
C GLU A 39 -6.04 -10.56 2.23
N LEU A 40 -6.19 -9.62 3.17
CA LEU A 40 -7.40 -8.82 3.29
C LEU A 40 -7.63 -7.92 2.06
N LEU A 41 -6.58 -7.27 1.55
CA LEU A 41 -6.65 -6.39 0.40
C LEU A 41 -6.82 -7.16 -0.93
N GLU A 42 -6.36 -8.41 -1.00
CA GLU A 42 -6.54 -9.30 -2.15
C GLU A 42 -7.97 -9.78 -2.33
N ARG A 43 -8.77 -9.86 -1.26
CA ARG A 43 -10.19 -10.27 -1.32
C ARG A 43 -11.09 -9.31 -2.11
N ARG A 44 -10.61 -8.11 -2.47
CA ARG A 44 -11.30 -7.07 -3.26
C ARG A 44 -12.66 -6.64 -2.71
N GLU A 45 -12.96 -6.95 -1.46
CA GLU A 45 -14.09 -6.41 -0.72
C GLU A 45 -13.75 -4.98 -0.25
N GLN A 46 -14.75 -4.10 -0.19
CA GLN A 46 -14.56 -2.76 0.37
C GLN A 46 -14.20 -2.90 1.86
N THR A 47 -12.92 -2.69 2.18
CA THR A 47 -12.38 -2.94 3.51
C THR A 47 -11.64 -1.71 4.03
N ASN A 48 -11.99 -1.29 5.25
CA ASN A 48 -11.28 -0.23 5.97
C ASN A 48 -10.40 -0.85 7.05
N VAL A 49 -9.11 -0.50 7.03
CA VAL A 49 -8.13 -0.98 8.01
C VAL A 49 -7.69 0.18 8.90
N TRP A 50 -7.74 -0.03 10.22
CA TRP A 50 -7.23 0.92 11.20
C TRP A 50 -6.02 0.34 11.94
N LEU A 51 -4.85 0.96 11.80
CA LEU A 51 -3.63 0.59 12.54
C LEU A 51 -3.50 1.48 13.79
N SER A 52 -3.66 0.90 14.98
CA SER A 52 -3.50 1.58 16.27
C SER A 52 -2.25 1.13 17.02
N GLY A 53 -1.76 1.96 17.93
CA GLY A 53 -0.58 1.68 18.75
C GLY A 53 0.17 2.94 19.15
N LEU A 54 1.17 2.80 20.02
CA LEU A 54 1.98 3.92 20.53
C LEU A 54 2.68 4.70 19.39
N ALA A 55 3.04 5.95 19.66
CA ALA A 55 3.87 6.73 18.75
C ALA A 55 5.23 6.03 18.53
N GLY A 56 5.80 6.15 17.33
CA GLY A 56 7.12 5.58 17.02
C GLY A 56 7.17 4.08 16.70
N VAL A 57 6.09 3.30 16.89
CA VAL A 57 6.11 1.83 16.62
C VAL A 57 6.10 1.43 15.14
N GLY A 58 6.18 2.40 14.22
CA GLY A 58 6.26 2.14 12.78
C GLY A 58 4.93 1.88 12.08
N LYS A 59 3.81 2.41 12.57
CA LYS A 59 2.48 2.26 11.92
C LYS A 59 2.48 2.78 10.48
N THR A 60 3.02 3.98 10.28
CA THR A 60 3.21 4.59 8.95
C THR A 60 4.13 3.74 8.08
N SER A 61 5.18 3.17 8.66
CA SER A 61 6.11 2.27 7.97
C SER A 61 5.43 1.00 7.46
N ILE A 62 4.50 0.42 8.23
CA ILE A 62 3.68 -0.72 7.82
C ILE A 62 2.81 -0.35 6.62
N ALA A 63 2.03 0.73 6.74
CA ALA A 63 1.15 1.19 5.67
C ALA A 63 1.92 1.51 4.38
N PHE A 64 3.07 2.17 4.49
CA PHE A 64 3.95 2.47 3.36
C PHE A 64 4.51 1.20 2.69
N THR A 65 4.92 0.21 3.48
CA THR A 65 5.44 -1.07 2.97
C THR A 65 4.38 -1.84 2.19
N ILE A 66 3.13 -1.84 2.66
CA ILE A 66 2.00 -2.47 1.96
C ILE A 66 1.71 -1.73 0.65
N ALA A 67 1.57 -0.41 0.70
CA ALA A 67 1.34 0.43 -0.49
C ALA A 67 2.40 0.18 -1.57
N GLU A 68 3.68 0.13 -1.20
CA GLU A 68 4.74 -0.15 -2.15
C GLU A 68 4.66 -1.58 -2.72
N SER A 69 4.33 -2.56 -1.88
CA SER A 69 4.15 -3.95 -2.34
C SER A 69 3.04 -4.03 -3.39
N MET A 70 1.92 -3.33 -3.17
CA MET A 70 0.80 -3.26 -4.12
C MET A 70 1.16 -2.51 -5.41
N LYS A 71 2.00 -1.45 -5.32
CA LYS A 71 2.54 -0.75 -6.48
C LYS A 71 3.39 -1.67 -7.35
N LYS A 72 4.22 -2.54 -6.74
CA LYS A 72 5.10 -3.49 -7.45
C LYS A 72 4.34 -4.66 -8.08
N GLN A 73 3.28 -5.15 -7.43
CA GLN A 73 2.52 -6.32 -7.88
C GLN A 73 1.53 -6.04 -9.03
N GLU A 74 1.62 -4.88 -9.70
CA GLU A 74 0.65 -4.44 -10.70
C GLU A 74 -0.81 -4.59 -10.22
N GLY A 75 -1.07 -4.29 -8.94
CA GLY A 75 -2.39 -4.30 -8.32
C GLY A 75 -3.17 -3.00 -8.58
N PRO A 76 -4.48 -2.92 -8.25
CA PRO A 76 -5.26 -1.69 -8.38
C PRO A 76 -4.94 -0.72 -7.23
N LEU A 77 -3.71 -0.20 -7.18
CA LEU A 77 -3.37 0.91 -6.30
C LEU A 77 -3.74 2.23 -7.01
N LEU A 78 -4.93 2.76 -6.69
CA LEU A 78 -5.43 3.97 -7.35
C LEU A 78 -4.80 5.25 -6.77
N TYR A 79 -4.69 5.34 -5.45
CA TYR A 79 -4.17 6.50 -4.74
C TYR A 79 -3.58 6.10 -3.39
N THR A 80 -2.60 6.86 -2.91
CA THR A 80 -2.01 6.72 -1.57
C THR A 80 -1.53 8.08 -1.07
N PHE A 81 -1.81 8.40 0.19
CA PHE A 81 -1.40 9.66 0.84
C PHE A 81 -0.87 9.38 2.25
N PHE A 82 0.15 10.12 2.66
CA PHE A 82 0.75 10.03 3.99
C PHE A 82 0.96 11.43 4.55
N PHE A 83 0.68 11.61 5.85
CA PHE A 83 0.82 12.88 6.56
C PHE A 83 2.00 12.81 7.52
N SER A 84 2.67 13.94 7.73
CA SER A 84 3.76 14.11 8.72
C SER A 84 3.29 14.97 9.88
#